data_AF-V8N510-F1
#
_entry.id   AF-V8N510-F1
#
_cell.length_a   1.000
_cell.length_b   1.000
_cell.length_c   1.000
_cell.angle_alpha   90.00
_cell.angle_beta   90.00
_cell.angle_gamma   90.00
#
_symmetry.space_group_name_H-M   'P 1'
#
loop_
_entity.id
_entity.type
_entity.pdbx_description
1 polymer ?
#
loop_
_entity_poly.entity_id
_entity_poly.type
_entity_poly.pdbx_seq_one_letter_code
_entity_poly.pdbx_strand_id
1 'polypeptide(L)'
;PVNQGENTGIDSVCCYRKNATAPPFDRVNIYHKFINETNGFTEMERYNLDPNSLFVNDYHEESPQTNYHEESPQTTVSPTSKPPVATECFTLNFTTNNLNYRPQMSNPKSKLFSSTQGVFCKLIIMKHHLRPLGDILKNSDIGSNLINCSLSTL
;
A
#
# COMPACT_ATOMS: atom_id res chain seq x y z
N PRO A 1 14.86 14.40 -2.81
CA PRO A 1 14.16 14.81 -1.57
C PRO A 1 12.91 15.62 -1.90
N VAL A 2 11.74 15.16 -1.45
CA VAL A 2 10.50 15.94 -1.47
C VAL A 2 10.60 17.01 -0.36
N ASN A 3 10.13 18.23 -0.62
CA ASN A 3 10.10 19.33 0.35
C ASN A 3 11.40 19.49 1.17
N GLN A 4 12.53 19.70 0.48
CA GLN A 4 13.83 19.98 1.12
C GLN A 4 14.34 18.93 2.14
N GLY A 5 13.75 17.73 2.17
CA GLY A 5 14.14 16.65 3.08
C GLY A 5 13.35 16.59 4.39
N GLU A 6 12.29 17.40 4.54
CA GLU A 6 11.35 17.29 5.66
C GLU A 6 10.37 16.12 5.46
N ASN A 7 10.16 15.73 4.20
CA ASN A 7 9.29 14.64 3.81
C ASN A 7 10.10 13.43 3.32
N THR A 8 9.57 12.23 3.55
CA THR A 8 10.12 10.97 3.02
C THR A 8 9.08 10.30 2.13
N GLY A 9 9.46 10.07 0.87
CA GLY A 9 8.70 9.22 -0.06
C GLY A 9 8.96 7.76 0.26
N ILE A 10 7.95 6.91 0.12
CA ILE A 10 7.99 5.50 0.44
C ILE A 10 7.42 4.78 -0.78
N ASP A 11 8.27 4.01 -1.45
CA ASP A 11 7.84 3.13 -2.53
C ASP A 11 7.97 1.70 -2.04
N SER A 12 6.88 0.94 -2.11
CA SER A 12 6.84 -0.43 -1.64
C SER A 12 6.24 -1.37 -2.68
N VAL A 13 6.67 -2.62 -2.62
CA VAL A 13 6.11 -3.73 -3.41
C VAL A 13 5.56 -4.74 -2.43
N CYS A 14 4.28 -5.04 -2.55
CA CYS A 14 3.58 -6.05 -1.77
C CYS A 14 3.24 -7.25 -2.65
N CYS A 15 3.65 -8.44 -2.25
CA CYS A 15 3.40 -9.67 -2.98
C CYS A 15 2.49 -10.60 -2.18
N TYR A 16 1.58 -11.28 -2.89
CA TYR A 16 0.60 -12.20 -2.31
C TYR A 16 0.44 -13.46 -3.16
N ARG A 17 -0.05 -14.53 -2.53
CA ARG A 17 -0.42 -15.76 -3.22
C ARG A 17 -1.76 -15.56 -3.92
N LYS A 18 -1.79 -15.73 -5.23
CA LYS A 18 -3.01 -15.75 -6.00
C LYS A 18 -3.46 -17.19 -6.22
N ASN A 19 -4.58 -17.53 -5.58
CA ASN A 19 -5.26 -18.77 -5.87
C ASN A 19 -5.85 -18.70 -7.29
N ALA A 20 -5.89 -19.82 -8.00
CA ALA A 20 -6.37 -19.87 -9.38
C ALA A 20 -7.84 -19.40 -9.54
N THR A 21 -8.63 -19.46 -8.47
CA THR A 21 -10.03 -19.01 -8.42
C THR A 21 -10.20 -17.62 -7.80
N ALA A 22 -9.13 -16.97 -7.37
CA ALA A 22 -9.22 -15.63 -6.80
C ALA A 22 -9.59 -14.62 -7.90
N PRO A 23 -10.38 -13.58 -7.56
CA PRO A 23 -10.61 -12.47 -8.46
C PRO A 23 -9.32 -11.82 -8.95
N PRO A 24 -9.35 -11.10 -10.09
CA PRO A 24 -8.24 -10.24 -10.51
C PRO A 24 -7.87 -9.22 -9.43
N PHE A 25 -6.63 -8.75 -9.44
CA PHE A 25 -6.18 -7.67 -8.56
C PHE A 25 -7.02 -6.41 -8.82
N ASP A 26 -7.69 -5.91 -7.79
CA ASP A 26 -8.47 -4.68 -7.85
C ASP A 26 -7.73 -3.54 -7.15
N ARG A 27 -6.97 -2.77 -7.93
CA ARG A 27 -6.21 -1.62 -7.44
C ARG A 27 -7.09 -0.52 -6.81
N VAL A 28 -8.33 -0.38 -7.27
CA VAL A 28 -9.28 0.64 -6.79
C VAL A 28 -9.78 0.25 -5.40
N ASN A 29 -10.21 -1.00 -5.24
CA ASN A 29 -10.62 -1.52 -3.94
C ASN A 29 -9.48 -1.42 -2.90
N ILE A 30 -8.25 -1.75 -3.30
CA ILE A 30 -7.08 -1.61 -2.43
C ILE A 30 -6.82 -0.15 -2.09
N TYR A 31 -6.88 0.76 -3.05
CA TYR A 31 -6.74 2.20 -2.81
C TYR A 31 -7.76 2.69 -1.77
N HIS A 32 -9.05 2.44 -1.97
CA HIS A 32 -10.09 2.83 -1.01
C HIS A 32 -9.92 2.18 0.35
N LYS A 33 -9.41 0.95 0.40
CA LYS A 33 -9.10 0.28 1.65
C LYS A 33 -8.02 1.02 2.43
N PHE A 34 -6.94 1.47 1.76
CA PHE A 34 -5.95 2.34 2.38
C PHE A 34 -6.59 3.65 2.86
N ILE A 35 -7.33 4.36 2.01
CA ILE A 35 -8.03 5.61 2.37
C ILE A 35 -8.86 5.42 3.65
N ASN A 36 -9.72 4.41 3.69
CA ASN A 36 -10.64 4.18 4.80
C ASN A 36 -9.93 3.83 6.11
N GLU A 37 -8.90 2.98 6.03
CA GLU A 37 -8.19 2.49 7.20
C GLU A 37 -7.14 3.47 7.74
N THR A 38 -6.93 4.61 7.08
CA THR A 38 -5.94 5.63 7.45
C THR A 38 -6.55 7.02 7.61
N ASN A 39 -7.87 7.05 7.86
CA ASN A 39 -8.66 8.28 8.04
C ASN A 39 -8.50 9.26 6.87
N GLY A 40 -8.79 8.81 5.65
CA GLY A 40 -8.59 9.63 4.46
C GLY A 40 -7.13 9.74 4.03
N PHE A 41 -6.29 8.76 4.40
CA PHE A 41 -4.86 8.76 4.13
C PHE A 41 -4.10 9.95 4.70
N THR A 42 -4.50 10.37 5.90
CA THR A 42 -3.82 11.44 6.63
C THR A 42 -2.85 10.91 7.68
N GLU A 43 -3.08 9.69 8.19
CA GLU A 43 -2.29 9.16 9.31
C GLU A 43 -2.12 7.62 9.26
N MET A 44 -0.89 7.17 9.52
CA MET A 44 -0.56 5.78 9.81
C MET A 44 0.21 5.70 11.14
N GLU A 45 -0.49 5.30 12.20
CA GLU A 45 -0.03 5.24 13.60
C GLU A 45 0.55 6.54 14.18
N ARG A 46 1.79 6.87 13.83
CA ARG A 46 2.54 8.05 14.30
C ARG A 46 3.05 8.90 13.15
N TYR A 47 2.81 8.46 11.91
CA TYR A 47 3.27 9.09 10.70
C TYR A 47 2.12 9.85 10.06
N ASN A 48 2.34 11.14 9.86
CA ASN A 48 1.45 11.98 9.08
C ASN A 48 1.75 11.73 7.61
N LEU A 49 0.70 11.54 6.83
CA LEU A 49 0.77 11.19 5.43
C LEU A 49 0.33 12.39 4.60
N ASP A 50 0.86 12.50 3.38
CA ASP A 50 0.31 13.39 2.38
C ASP A 50 -0.91 12.68 1.74
N PRO A 51 -2.14 13.18 1.94
CA PRO A 51 -3.36 12.53 1.45
C PRO A 51 -3.40 12.45 -0.08
N ASN A 52 -2.65 13.31 -0.79
CA ASN A 52 -2.58 13.32 -2.25
C ASN A 52 -1.44 12.46 -2.80
N SER A 53 -0.73 11.71 -1.95
CA SER A 53 0.45 10.97 -2.35
C SER A 53 0.24 9.47 -2.49
N LEU A 54 -0.94 8.93 -2.14
CA LEU A 54 -1.22 7.49 -2.26
C LEU A 54 -1.32 7.09 -3.73
N PHE A 55 -0.52 6.11 -4.15
CA PHE A 55 -0.68 5.40 -5.43
C PHE A 55 -0.68 3.89 -5.21
N VAL A 56 -1.56 3.16 -5.92
CA VAL A 56 -1.61 1.69 -5.94
C VAL A 56 -1.51 1.21 -7.39
N ASN A 57 -0.39 0.61 -7.80
CA ASN A 57 -0.12 0.29 -9.22
C ASN A 57 -0.46 1.47 -10.15
N ASP A 58 0.09 2.65 -9.83
CA ASP A 58 -0.14 3.92 -10.54
C ASP A 58 -1.58 4.47 -10.50
N TYR A 59 -2.51 3.81 -9.80
CA TYR A 59 -3.85 4.34 -9.56
C TYR A 59 -3.87 5.34 -8.42
N HIS A 60 -4.55 6.47 -8.64
CA HIS A 60 -4.73 7.56 -7.69
C HIS A 60 -6.05 8.28 -7.96
N GLU A 61 -6.72 8.72 -6.89
CA GLU A 61 -7.86 9.62 -6.95
C GLU A 61 -7.44 10.98 -6.39
N GLU A 62 -7.63 12.04 -7.17
CA GLU A 62 -7.49 13.40 -6.65
C GLU A 62 -8.52 13.59 -5.53
N SER A 63 -8.10 14.05 -4.35
CA SER A 63 -8.88 13.96 -3.10
C SER A 63 -10.37 14.32 -3.24
N PRO A 64 -11.30 13.59 -2.59
CA PRO A 64 -12.72 13.85 -2.69
C PRO A 64 -13.12 15.05 -1.82
N GLN A 65 -13.07 16.24 -2.39
CA GLN A 65 -14.08 17.27 -2.11
C GLN A 65 -14.98 17.46 -3.33
N THR A 66 -15.53 16.39 -3.92
CA THR A 66 -16.85 16.43 -4.59
C THR A 66 -17.25 15.04 -5.10
N ASN A 67 -18.42 14.61 -4.61
CA ASN A 67 -19.42 13.75 -5.25
C ASN A 67 -19.08 12.29 -5.63
N TYR A 68 -19.89 11.42 -5.02
CA TYR A 68 -20.13 10.03 -5.34
C TYR A 68 -20.47 9.76 -6.81
N HIS A 69 -20.21 8.49 -7.16
CA HIS A 69 -20.56 7.74 -8.38
C HIS A 69 -19.53 7.81 -9.51
N GLU A 70 -18.71 6.77 -9.59
CA GLU A 70 -18.53 6.09 -10.88
C GLU A 70 -18.37 4.57 -10.70
N GLU A 71 -19.20 3.85 -11.44
CA GLU A 71 -19.37 2.40 -11.42
C GLU A 71 -18.21 1.75 -12.20
N SER A 72 -17.48 0.84 -11.54
CA SER A 72 -16.35 0.13 -12.14
C SER A 72 -16.82 -0.80 -13.28
N PRO A 73 -16.22 -0.74 -14.49
CA PRO A 73 -16.52 -1.70 -15.54
C PRO A 73 -16.01 -3.10 -15.17
N GLN A 74 -16.92 -4.01 -14.83
CA GLN A 74 -16.61 -5.43 -14.73
C GLN A 74 -16.19 -5.98 -16.10
N THR A 75 -14.91 -6.32 -16.25
CA THR A 75 -14.44 -7.04 -17.43
C THR A 75 -14.64 -8.53 -17.20
N THR A 76 -15.71 -9.08 -17.77
CA THR A 76 -15.98 -10.53 -17.82
C THR A 76 -15.01 -11.21 -18.76
N VAL A 77 -14.19 -12.13 -18.24
CA VAL A 77 -13.45 -13.10 -19.06
C VAL A 77 -13.68 -14.51 -18.51
N SER A 78 -14.15 -15.40 -19.41
CA SER A 78 -14.55 -16.78 -19.16
C SER A 78 -13.37 -17.72 -18.80
N PRO A 79 -13.64 -18.88 -18.16
CA PRO A 79 -12.62 -19.69 -17.51
C PRO A 79 -12.04 -20.72 -18.48
N THR A 80 -10.72 -20.88 -18.56
CA THR A 80 -10.13 -22.12 -19.10
C THR A 80 -8.75 -22.44 -18.51
N SER A 81 -8.66 -23.69 -18.05
CA SER A 81 -7.49 -24.46 -17.61
C SER A 81 -6.79 -23.99 -16.33
N LYS A 82 -6.72 -24.92 -15.37
CA LYS A 82 -6.14 -24.78 -14.04
C LYS A 82 -4.63 -24.51 -14.12
N PRO A 83 -4.14 -23.32 -13.73
CA PRO A 83 -2.71 -23.05 -13.59
C PRO A 83 -2.27 -23.18 -12.12
N PRO A 84 -0.95 -23.19 -11.82
CA PRO A 84 -0.41 -23.31 -10.47
C PRO A 84 -0.82 -22.13 -9.58
N VAL A 85 -0.67 -22.28 -8.26
CA VAL A 85 -0.70 -21.13 -7.32
C VAL A 85 0.34 -20.11 -7.80
N ALA A 86 -0.11 -18.95 -8.27
CA ALA A 86 0.75 -17.89 -8.78
C ALA A 86 1.07 -16.90 -7.66
N THR A 87 2.22 -16.23 -7.73
CA THR A 87 2.51 -15.06 -6.90
C THR A 87 2.23 -13.83 -7.73
N GLU A 88 1.46 -12.89 -7.19
CA GLU A 88 1.21 -11.58 -7.81
C GLU A 88 1.74 -10.49 -6.86
N CYS A 89 2.20 -9.38 -7.43
CA CYS A 89 2.71 -8.25 -6.66
C CYS A 89 2.06 -6.95 -7.15
N PHE A 90 1.94 -5.99 -6.23
CA PHE A 90 1.51 -4.63 -6.53
C PHE A 90 2.42 -3.61 -5.86
N THR A 91 2.49 -2.41 -6.41
CA THR A 91 3.19 -1.26 -5.84
C THR A 91 2.25 -0.44 -4.98
N LEU A 92 2.79 0.09 -3.89
CA LEU A 92 2.13 1.04 -3.00
C LEU A 92 3.14 2.15 -2.71
N ASN A 93 2.82 3.36 -3.14
CA ASN A 93 3.71 4.51 -3.05
C ASN A 93 3.00 5.63 -2.30
N PHE A 94 3.71 6.32 -1.39
CA PHE A 94 3.17 7.46 -0.64
C PHE A 94 4.26 8.32 0.01
N THR A 95 3.89 9.49 0.52
CA THR A 95 4.79 10.42 1.22
C THR A 95 4.38 10.59 2.67
N THR A 96 5.38 10.65 3.54
CA THR A 96 5.22 11.02 4.95
C THR A 96 5.70 12.44 5.18
N ASN A 97 4.93 13.21 5.95
CA ASN A 97 5.16 14.63 6.22
C ASN A 97 5.94 14.91 7.50
N ASN A 98 6.13 13.89 8.35
CA ASN A 98 6.79 14.02 9.65
C ASN A 98 7.96 13.05 9.84
N LEU A 99 8.53 12.57 8.73
CA LEU A 99 9.74 11.77 8.70
C LEU A 99 10.78 12.49 7.83
N ASN A 100 11.73 13.13 8.50
CA ASN A 100 12.82 13.81 7.81
C ASN A 100 13.68 12.79 7.04
N TYR A 101 13.82 13.03 5.75
CA TYR A 101 14.67 12.25 4.89
C TYR A 101 16.14 12.39 5.34
N ARG A 102 16.84 11.27 5.35
CA ARG A 102 18.28 11.23 5.63
C ARG A 102 18.98 10.51 4.49
N PRO A 103 20.18 10.95 4.04
CA PRO A 103 20.88 10.30 2.93
C PRO A 103 21.14 8.79 3.14
N GLN A 104 21.24 8.31 4.38
CA GLN A 104 21.38 6.88 4.62
C GLN A 104 20.12 6.08 4.21
N MET A 105 18.95 6.73 4.15
CA MET A 105 17.70 6.12 3.71
C MET A 105 17.69 5.84 2.20
N SER A 106 18.53 6.45 1.37
CA SER A 106 18.66 6.01 -0.04
C SER A 106 19.65 4.86 -0.24
N ASN A 107 20.29 4.38 0.83
CA ASN A 107 21.24 3.28 0.74
C ASN A 107 20.63 1.99 1.33
N PRO A 108 20.25 1.01 0.49
CA PRO A 108 19.66 -0.25 0.93
C PRO A 108 20.51 -1.06 1.93
N LYS A 109 21.83 -0.81 1.97
CA LYS A 109 22.77 -1.48 2.89
C LYS A 109 22.88 -0.77 4.24
N SER A 110 22.27 0.40 4.41
CA SER A 110 22.36 1.16 5.65
C SER A 110 21.41 0.58 6.71
N LYS A 111 21.85 0.61 7.97
CA LYS A 111 20.98 0.24 9.10
C LYS A 111 19.71 1.09 9.15
N LEU A 112 19.81 2.38 8.78
CA LEU A 112 18.68 3.28 8.79
C LEU A 112 17.63 2.88 7.74
N PHE A 113 18.06 2.52 6.52
CA PHE A 113 17.15 1.97 5.50
C PHE A 113 16.45 0.72 6.01
N SER A 114 17.21 -0.28 6.49
CA SER A 114 16.63 -1.55 6.96
C SER A 114 15.66 -1.35 8.13
N SER A 115 15.97 -0.44 9.06
CA SER A 115 15.06 -0.09 10.17
C SER A 115 13.80 0.61 9.67
N THR A 116 13.92 1.60 8.78
CA THR A 116 12.76 2.29 8.20
C THR A 116 11.89 1.33 7.40
N GLN A 117 12.49 0.48 6.58
CA GLN A 117 11.79 -0.58 5.85
C GLN A 117 11.01 -1.48 6.80
N GLY A 118 11.64 -1.98 7.87
CA GLY A 118 10.95 -2.82 8.85
C GLY A 118 9.73 -2.16 9.47
N VAL A 119 9.81 -0.85 9.75
CA VAL A 119 8.68 -0.09 10.30
C VAL A 119 7.54 0.03 9.28
N PHE A 120 7.80 0.48 8.06
CA PHE A 120 6.72 0.68 7.08
C PHE A 120 6.17 -0.63 6.53
N CYS A 121 7.00 -1.64 6.29
CA CYS A 121 6.52 -2.99 6.00
C CYS A 121 5.57 -3.46 7.10
N LYS A 122 5.93 -3.25 8.38
CA LYS A 122 5.05 -3.59 9.50
C LYS A 122 3.74 -2.81 9.41
N LEU A 123 3.77 -1.49 9.27
CA LEU A 123 2.55 -0.65 9.18
C LEU A 123 1.62 -1.06 8.03
N ILE A 124 2.18 -1.33 6.85
CA ILE A 124 1.42 -1.75 5.67
C ILE A 124 0.81 -3.15 5.86
N ILE A 125 1.54 -4.07 6.51
CA ILE A 125 1.14 -5.47 6.71
C ILE A 125 0.28 -5.67 7.98
N MET A 126 0.30 -4.71 8.91
CA MET A 126 -0.07 -4.90 10.32
C MET A 126 -1.46 -5.48 10.53
N LYS A 127 -1.47 -6.43 11.46
CA LYS A 127 -2.56 -7.11 12.15
C LYS A 127 -2.15 -7.07 13.59
N HIS A 128 -2.76 -6.24 14.43
CA HIS A 128 -2.96 -6.57 15.85
C HIS A 128 -3.69 -5.47 16.64
N HIS A 129 -4.93 -5.79 17.01
CA HIS A 129 -5.53 -5.86 18.36
C HIS A 129 -5.32 -4.78 19.45
N LEU A 130 -4.46 -3.76 19.30
CA LEU A 130 -4.23 -2.75 20.35
C LEU A 130 -4.51 -1.30 19.93
N ARG A 131 -4.83 -1.02 18.66
CA ARG A 131 -5.55 0.18 18.18
C ARG A 131 -6.28 -0.13 16.86
N PRO A 132 -7.43 0.52 16.57
CA PRO A 132 -8.33 0.15 15.47
C PRO A 132 -7.88 0.72 14.11
N LEU A 133 -6.70 0.32 13.62
CA LEU A 133 -6.35 0.42 12.18
C LEU A 133 -6.25 -1.01 11.67
N GLY A 134 -7.41 -1.67 11.70
CA GLY A 134 -7.54 -3.11 11.56
C GLY A 134 -7.31 -3.52 10.11
N ASP A 135 -6.15 -4.13 9.86
CA ASP A 135 -6.02 -5.05 8.74
C ASP A 135 -6.21 -4.37 7.37
N ILE A 136 -5.41 -3.34 7.04
CA ILE A 136 -5.51 -2.61 5.75
C ILE A 136 -5.55 -3.61 4.59
N LEU A 137 -4.52 -4.44 4.46
CA LEU A 137 -4.52 -5.49 3.44
C LEU A 137 -5.27 -6.74 3.89
N LYS A 138 -5.41 -7.01 5.19
CA LYS A 138 -6.01 -8.26 5.69
C LYS A 138 -7.51 -8.38 5.49
N ASN A 139 -8.21 -7.25 5.52
CA ASN A 139 -9.63 -7.16 5.23
C ASN A 139 -9.90 -6.97 3.72
N SER A 140 -8.87 -7.03 2.87
CA SER A 140 -9.02 -7.12 1.43
C SER A 140 -9.00 -8.57 0.95
N ASP A 141 -9.40 -8.82 -0.29
CA ASP A 141 -9.35 -10.14 -0.93
C ASP A 141 -7.93 -10.74 -0.98
N ILE A 142 -6.91 -9.90 -0.80
CA ILE A 142 -5.49 -10.27 -0.79
C ILE A 142 -5.03 -10.74 0.60
N GLY A 143 -5.72 -10.33 1.64
CA GLY A 143 -5.25 -10.31 3.02
C GLY A 143 -4.78 -11.62 3.62
N SER A 144 -5.53 -12.68 3.36
CA SER A 144 -5.20 -14.04 3.81
C SER A 144 -4.01 -14.66 3.06
N ASN A 145 -3.65 -14.07 1.92
CA ASN A 145 -2.64 -14.59 1.01
C ASN A 145 -1.38 -13.72 0.93
N LEU A 146 -1.33 -12.58 1.64
CA LEU A 146 -0.18 -11.68 1.64
C LEU A 146 1.08 -12.41 2.10
N ILE A 147 2.13 -12.39 1.27
CA ILE A 147 3.41 -13.02 1.54
C ILE A 147 4.32 -12.03 2.26
N ASN A 148 4.52 -10.86 1.65
CA ASN A 148 5.38 -9.81 2.17
C ASN A 148 5.05 -8.45 1.53
N CYS A 149 5.56 -7.40 2.16
CA CYS A 149 5.81 -6.13 1.51
C CYS A 149 7.28 -5.77 1.75
N SER A 150 7.92 -5.14 0.78
CA SER A 150 9.30 -4.63 0.87
C SER A 150 9.34 -3.21 0.35
N LEU A 151 10.19 -2.36 0.95
CA LEU A 151 10.44 -1.03 0.39
C LEU A 151 11.44 -1.15 -0.75
N SER A 152 11.06 -0.63 -1.91
CA SER A 152 11.91 -0.55 -3.10
C SER A 152 12.82 0.67 -3.02
N THR A 153 12.29 1.80 -2.57
CA THR A 153 12.99 3.09 -2.45
C THR A 153 12.44 3.97 -1.32
N LEU A 154 13.27 4.91 -0.86
CA LEU A 154 13.02 5.93 0.16
C LEU A 154 13.63 7.28 -0.26
#